data_AF-A0A7L4NY98-F1
#
_entry.id   AF-A0A7L4NY98-F1
#
_cell.length_a   1.000
_cell.length_b   1.000
_cell.length_c   1.000
_cell.angle_alpha   90.00
_cell.angle_beta   90.00
_cell.angle_gamma   90.00
#
_symmetry.space_group_name_H-M   'P 1'
#
loop_
_entity.id
_entity.type
_entity.pdbx_description
1 polymer ?
#
loop_
_entity_poly.entity_id
_entity_poly.type
_entity_poly.pdbx_seq_one_letter_code
_entity_poly.pdbx_strand_id
1 'polypeptide(L)'
;MDLLIALIPLTILMGMMVADMDNVLYTVQSSVYQSSLERVGADTVNTLIKTSGSPYDWQDIGTPQVIGLAKYDTKKEAPVQNSLSPNKLVKLKKSDIQNLLGPGYDFYLDISTVEGNRNIKRVGTLNESVPNVVRIERLVLSSNLEVVSSLEGTIRDAGESRPYTLTFQTSAGSIENYDYYILVVNRRYDSVNIDVNGNNVVNSSHINVDTKELPMEINETYLENEEDFQDNIVTVTPVSTSGASMDVYVVAVPKDTSNTEITYDNIEPNYCRFIFYIWTV
;
A
#
# COMPACT_ATOMS: atom_id res chain seq x y z
N MET A 1 15.37 -75.77 -14.85
CA MET A 1 14.60 -74.99 -15.84
C MET A 1 13.47 -74.19 -15.19
N ASP A 2 12.78 -74.71 -14.17
CA ASP A 2 11.70 -73.98 -13.49
C ASP A 2 12.09 -72.63 -12.88
N LEU A 3 13.30 -72.51 -12.33
CA LEU A 3 13.73 -71.25 -11.70
C LEU A 3 13.89 -70.08 -12.70
N LEU A 4 14.30 -70.38 -13.94
CA LEU A 4 14.45 -69.40 -15.01
C LEU A 4 13.10 -68.98 -15.58
N ILE A 5 12.15 -69.91 -15.67
CA ILE A 5 10.78 -69.63 -16.14
C ILE A 5 10.01 -68.82 -15.09
N ALA A 6 10.22 -69.09 -13.79
CA ALA A 6 9.65 -68.30 -12.70
C ALA A 6 10.20 -66.86 -12.62
N LEU A 7 11.39 -66.61 -13.14
CA LEU A 7 12.02 -65.29 -13.12
C LEU A 7 11.40 -64.31 -14.12
N ILE A 8 10.86 -64.80 -15.24
CA ILE A 8 10.29 -63.99 -16.34
C ILE A 8 9.08 -63.15 -15.88
N PRO A 9 8.03 -63.72 -15.25
CA PRO A 9 6.91 -62.92 -14.78
C PRO A 9 7.31 -61.99 -13.63
N LEU A 10 8.31 -62.37 -12.82
CA LEU A 10 8.82 -61.55 -11.72
C LEU A 10 9.55 -60.30 -12.23
N THR A 11 10.39 -60.43 -13.27
CA THR A 11 11.09 -59.29 -13.86
C THR A 11 10.14 -58.35 -14.61
N ILE A 12 9.09 -58.88 -15.24
CA ILE A 12 8.03 -58.07 -15.86
C ILE A 12 7.27 -57.27 -14.79
N LEU A 13 6.88 -57.91 -13.67
CA LEU A 13 6.23 -57.22 -12.55
C LEU A 13 7.13 -56.15 -11.92
N MET A 14 8.42 -56.44 -11.70
CA MET A 14 9.37 -55.43 -11.20
C MET A 14 9.56 -54.27 -12.19
N GLY A 15 9.64 -54.56 -13.49
CA GLY A 15 9.79 -53.53 -14.53
C GLY A 15 8.60 -52.57 -14.60
N MET A 16 7.37 -53.09 -14.47
CA MET A 16 6.16 -52.27 -14.40
C MET A 16 6.09 -51.46 -13.10
N MET A 17 6.48 -52.06 -11.96
CA MET A 17 6.53 -51.34 -10.67
C MET A 17 7.54 -50.19 -10.68
N VAL A 18 8.71 -50.35 -11.29
CA VAL A 18 9.71 -49.28 -11.40
C VAL A 18 9.20 -48.13 -12.27
N ALA A 19 8.55 -48.44 -13.40
CA ALA A 19 7.97 -47.40 -14.28
C ALA A 19 6.83 -46.62 -13.59
N ASP A 20 5.99 -47.29 -12.81
CA ASP A 20 4.94 -46.63 -12.03
C ASP A 20 5.53 -45.83 -10.87
N MET A 21 6.59 -46.32 -10.22
CA MET A 21 7.30 -45.58 -9.17
C MET A 21 7.95 -44.31 -9.72
N ASP A 22 8.52 -44.32 -10.93
CA ASP A 22 9.10 -43.12 -11.56
C ASP A 22 8.02 -42.05 -11.85
N ASN A 23 6.84 -42.46 -12.34
CA ASN A 23 5.72 -41.55 -12.55
C ASN A 23 5.17 -40.96 -11.23
N VAL A 24 5.05 -41.78 -10.20
CA VAL A 24 4.63 -41.33 -8.86
C VAL A 24 5.69 -40.39 -8.27
N LEU A 25 6.98 -40.72 -8.39
CA LEU A 25 8.07 -39.87 -7.91
C LEU A 25 8.07 -38.51 -8.60
N TYR A 26 7.87 -38.48 -9.92
CA TYR A 26 7.76 -37.24 -10.69
C TYR A 26 6.57 -36.38 -10.25
N THR A 27 5.41 -37.02 -10.02
CA THR A 27 4.20 -36.34 -9.55
C THR A 27 4.37 -35.80 -8.13
N VAL A 28 4.99 -36.58 -7.23
CA VAL A 28 5.30 -36.16 -5.86
C VAL A 28 6.30 -35.01 -5.86
N GLN A 29 7.36 -35.08 -6.66
CA GLN A 29 8.33 -34.00 -6.79
C GLN A 29 7.66 -32.72 -7.29
N SER A 30 6.91 -32.80 -8.39
CA SER A 30 6.17 -31.64 -8.93
C SER A 30 5.21 -31.03 -7.92
N SER A 31 4.46 -31.85 -7.17
CA SER A 31 3.54 -31.39 -6.13
C SER A 31 4.28 -30.72 -4.95
N VAL A 32 5.40 -31.29 -4.51
CA VAL A 32 6.22 -30.72 -3.43
C VAL A 32 6.85 -29.39 -3.87
N TYR A 33 7.35 -29.29 -5.10
CA TYR A 33 7.90 -28.05 -5.66
C TYR A 33 6.83 -26.96 -5.74
N GLN A 34 5.65 -27.29 -6.26
CA GLN A 34 4.54 -26.33 -6.35
C GLN A 34 4.10 -25.87 -4.96
N SER A 35 3.95 -26.80 -4.01
CA SER A 35 3.58 -26.46 -2.63
C SER A 35 4.63 -25.56 -1.95
N SER A 36 5.92 -25.79 -2.20
CA SER A 36 7.00 -24.93 -1.69
C SER A 36 6.95 -23.53 -2.30
N LEU A 37 6.74 -23.42 -3.62
CA LEU A 37 6.57 -22.13 -4.31
C LEU A 37 5.36 -21.36 -3.81
N GLU A 38 4.23 -22.05 -3.61
CA GLU A 38 3.01 -21.49 -3.03
C GLU A 38 3.26 -20.96 -1.62
N ARG A 39 4.00 -21.70 -0.79
CA ARG A 39 4.37 -21.25 0.55
C ARG A 39 5.25 -20.00 0.52
N VAL A 40 6.34 -20.03 -0.24
CA VAL A 40 7.27 -18.89 -0.36
C VAL A 40 6.53 -17.66 -0.87
N GLY A 41 5.78 -17.80 -1.96
CA GLY A 41 4.98 -16.70 -2.50
C GLY A 41 3.95 -16.18 -1.48
N ALA A 42 3.25 -17.07 -0.75
CA ALA A 42 2.25 -16.65 0.22
C ALA A 42 2.88 -15.91 1.41
N ASP A 43 4.05 -16.36 1.88
CA ASP A 43 4.79 -15.72 2.95
C ASP A 43 5.32 -14.34 2.52
N THR A 44 5.82 -14.22 1.29
CA THR A 44 6.23 -12.92 0.71
C THR A 44 5.03 -11.98 0.60
N VAL A 45 3.91 -12.43 0.02
CA VAL A 45 2.69 -11.61 -0.11
C VAL A 45 2.17 -11.20 1.27
N ASN A 46 2.11 -12.13 2.23
CA ASN A 46 1.70 -11.82 3.60
C ASN A 46 2.62 -10.79 4.24
N THR A 47 3.93 -10.90 4.06
CA THR A 47 4.90 -9.91 4.57
C THR A 47 4.64 -8.54 3.95
N LEU A 48 4.47 -8.47 2.63
CA LEU A 48 4.20 -7.22 1.92
C LEU A 48 2.90 -6.56 2.37
N ILE A 49 1.79 -7.29 2.50
CA ILE A 49 0.47 -6.68 2.74
C ILE A 49 0.08 -6.57 4.22
N LYS A 50 0.74 -7.31 5.13
CA LYS A 50 0.41 -7.31 6.56
C LYS A 50 1.42 -6.56 7.43
N THR A 51 2.60 -6.28 6.91
CA THR A 51 3.65 -5.57 7.65
C THR A 51 3.91 -4.21 7.02
N SER A 52 4.29 -3.23 7.86
CA SER A 52 4.75 -1.92 7.40
C SER A 52 6.22 -1.91 7.00
N GLY A 53 6.92 -3.03 7.13
CA GLY A 53 8.36 -3.13 6.97
C GLY A 53 9.10 -2.77 8.26
N SER A 54 10.43 -2.95 8.22
CA SER A 54 11.34 -2.59 9.30
C SER A 54 12.49 -1.74 8.73
N PRO A 55 12.63 -0.47 9.15
CA PRO A 55 11.68 0.26 10.00
C PRO A 55 10.38 0.60 9.26
N TYR A 56 9.35 1.07 9.96
CA TYR A 56 8.00 1.22 9.41
C TYR A 56 7.89 2.35 8.36
N ASP A 57 8.87 3.24 8.33
CA ASP A 57 9.05 4.46 7.54
C ASP A 57 10.20 4.33 6.52
N TRP A 58 10.58 3.09 6.18
CA TRP A 58 11.70 2.79 5.28
C TRP A 58 11.67 3.53 3.93
N GLN A 59 10.50 4.01 3.49
CA GLN A 59 10.34 4.80 2.28
C GLN A 59 11.03 6.18 2.35
N ASP A 60 11.28 6.68 3.56
CA ASP A 60 11.84 8.00 3.84
C ASP A 60 13.34 7.94 4.17
N ILE A 61 13.74 6.95 4.97
CA ILE A 61 15.14 6.80 5.43
C ILE A 61 16.06 6.01 4.50
N GLY A 62 15.50 5.35 3.48
CA GLY A 62 16.26 4.66 2.44
C GLY A 62 16.93 3.36 2.87
N THR A 63 16.34 2.25 2.42
CA THR A 63 16.79 0.84 2.57
C THR A 63 16.11 0.11 3.74
N PRO A 64 15.02 -0.63 3.49
CA PRO A 64 14.39 -1.47 4.50
C PRO A 64 15.26 -2.69 4.85
N GLN A 65 15.30 -3.07 6.13
CA GLN A 65 15.74 -4.40 6.55
C GLN A 65 14.72 -5.46 6.15
N VAL A 66 13.45 -5.15 6.33
CA VAL A 66 12.31 -5.96 5.88
C VAL A 66 11.37 -5.04 5.12
N ILE A 67 11.08 -5.36 3.85
CA ILE A 67 10.13 -4.59 3.05
C ILE A 67 8.69 -4.98 3.43
N GLY A 68 7.85 -3.97 3.64
CA GLY A 68 6.42 -4.12 3.88
C GLY A 68 5.68 -2.90 3.36
N LEU A 69 4.48 -3.11 2.81
CA LEU A 69 3.70 -2.10 2.09
C LEU A 69 2.49 -1.62 2.89
N ALA A 70 2.17 -2.25 4.02
CA ALA A 70 1.03 -1.85 4.83
C ALA A 70 1.24 -0.45 5.42
N LYS A 71 0.17 0.35 5.45
CA LYS A 71 0.11 1.62 6.18
C LYS A 71 0.42 1.37 7.66
N TYR A 72 1.11 2.31 8.29
CA TYR A 72 1.40 2.25 9.72
C TYR A 72 0.45 3.20 10.45
N ASP A 73 -0.26 2.69 11.46
CA ASP A 73 -1.12 3.50 12.33
C ASP A 73 -0.30 3.91 13.55
N THR A 74 0.13 5.17 13.60
CA THR A 74 0.95 5.72 14.69
C THR A 74 0.21 5.73 16.02
N LYS A 75 -1.12 5.80 16.04
CA LYS A 75 -1.92 5.79 17.28
C LYS A 75 -2.03 4.39 17.88
N LYS A 76 -2.00 3.35 17.05
CA LYS A 76 -2.06 1.95 17.48
C LYS A 76 -0.70 1.28 17.52
N GLU A 77 0.35 1.97 17.07
CA GLU A 77 1.72 1.47 16.92
C GLU A 77 1.75 0.14 16.14
N ALA A 78 0.93 0.03 15.10
CA ALA A 78 0.71 -1.23 14.39
C ALA A 78 0.42 -1.04 12.90
N PRO A 79 0.79 -2.02 12.05
CA PRO A 79 0.42 -2.01 10.64
C PRO A 79 -1.09 -2.21 10.45
N VAL A 80 -1.67 -1.44 9.54
CA VAL A 80 -3.04 -1.63 9.06
C VAL A 80 -3.02 -2.67 7.94
N GLN A 81 -3.21 -3.93 8.31
CA GLN A 81 -3.14 -5.05 7.38
C GLN A 81 -4.09 -4.89 6.20
N ASN A 82 -3.62 -5.28 5.01
CA ASN A 82 -4.34 -5.18 3.73
C ASN A 82 -4.69 -3.73 3.31
N SER A 83 -4.16 -2.70 3.97
CA SER A 83 -4.23 -1.32 3.51
C SER A 83 -2.83 -0.86 3.12
N LEU A 84 -2.59 -0.60 1.84
CA LEU A 84 -1.27 -0.26 1.33
C LEU A 84 -1.02 1.25 1.41
N SER A 85 0.21 1.63 1.73
CA SER A 85 0.68 3.02 1.69
C SER A 85 1.09 3.38 0.24
N PRO A 86 0.49 4.43 -0.35
CA PRO A 86 0.90 4.93 -1.65
C PRO A 86 2.38 5.34 -1.69
N ASN A 87 2.89 6.00 -0.65
CA ASN A 87 4.29 6.45 -0.60
C ASN A 87 5.27 5.27 -0.66
N LYS A 88 4.97 4.20 0.07
CA LYS A 88 5.72 2.93 0.00
C LYS A 88 5.65 2.29 -1.38
N LEU A 89 4.48 2.29 -2.02
CA LEU A 89 4.32 1.74 -3.36
C LEU A 89 5.13 2.51 -4.41
N VAL A 90 5.24 3.84 -4.29
CA VAL A 90 6.06 4.67 -5.18
C VAL A 90 7.53 4.30 -5.03
N LYS A 91 8.04 4.22 -3.80
CA LYS A 91 9.47 3.95 -3.51
C LYS A 91 9.89 2.48 -3.66
N LEU A 92 8.94 1.55 -3.72
CA LEU A 92 9.18 0.11 -3.89
C LEU A 92 10.00 -0.20 -5.15
N LYS A 93 11.13 -0.90 -4.98
CA LYS A 93 12.02 -1.36 -6.06
C LYS A 93 11.93 -2.88 -6.23
N LYS A 94 12.32 -3.36 -7.42
CA LYS A 94 12.42 -4.82 -7.70
C LYS A 94 13.38 -5.51 -6.72
N SER A 95 14.51 -4.88 -6.41
CA SER A 95 15.52 -5.41 -5.49
C SER A 95 14.96 -5.72 -4.11
N ASP A 96 14.01 -4.92 -3.62
CA ASP A 96 13.49 -5.05 -2.25
C ASP A 96 12.67 -6.33 -2.11
N ILE A 97 11.82 -6.62 -3.09
CA ILE A 97 11.06 -7.88 -3.14
C ILE A 97 11.98 -9.06 -3.43
N GLN A 98 12.97 -8.88 -4.32
CA GLN A 98 13.95 -9.93 -4.62
C GLN A 98 14.72 -10.37 -3.37
N ASN A 99 15.05 -9.44 -2.47
CA ASN A 99 15.72 -9.74 -1.21
C ASN A 99 14.85 -10.56 -0.25
N LEU A 100 13.51 -10.40 -0.28
CA LEU A 100 12.60 -11.27 0.48
C LEU A 100 12.50 -12.68 -0.08
N LEU A 101 12.49 -12.80 -1.41
CA LEU A 101 12.36 -14.08 -2.08
C LEU A 101 13.64 -14.91 -2.03
N GLY A 102 14.78 -14.25 -2.17
CA GLY A 102 16.09 -14.86 -2.40
C GLY A 102 16.42 -15.02 -3.89
N PRO A 103 17.67 -15.40 -4.22
CA PRO A 103 18.19 -15.35 -5.59
C PRO A 103 17.67 -16.43 -6.55
N GLY A 104 17.01 -17.47 -6.05
CA GLY A 104 16.52 -18.61 -6.86
C GLY A 104 15.11 -18.43 -7.44
N TYR A 105 14.51 -17.26 -7.27
CA TYR A 105 13.15 -16.97 -7.72
C TYR A 105 13.13 -15.69 -8.54
N ASP A 106 12.19 -15.59 -9.47
CA ASP A 106 11.82 -14.34 -10.12
C ASP A 106 10.31 -14.16 -9.99
N PHE A 107 9.85 -12.93 -10.17
CA PHE A 107 8.48 -12.57 -9.84
C PHE A 107 7.93 -11.47 -10.74
N TYR A 108 6.61 -11.39 -10.74
CA TYR A 108 5.86 -10.26 -11.29
C TYR A 108 4.75 -9.87 -10.32
N LEU A 109 4.73 -8.60 -9.93
CA LEU A 109 3.70 -7.99 -9.09
C LEU A 109 2.87 -7.03 -9.93
N ASP A 110 1.55 -7.18 -9.88
CA ASP A 110 0.59 -6.26 -10.46
C ASP A 110 -0.46 -5.86 -9.43
N ILE A 111 -0.57 -4.57 -9.15
CA ILE A 111 -1.59 -3.99 -8.28
C ILE A 111 -2.45 -3.08 -9.14
N SER A 112 -3.74 -3.40 -9.21
CA SER A 112 -4.73 -2.63 -9.97
C SER A 112 -6.03 -2.54 -9.21
N THR A 113 -6.88 -1.57 -9.54
CA THR A 113 -8.24 -1.52 -9.02
C THR A 113 -9.02 -2.79 -9.39
N VAL A 114 -10.01 -3.17 -8.57
CA VAL A 114 -10.86 -4.34 -8.87
C VAL A 114 -11.54 -4.22 -10.24
N GLU A 115 -11.95 -3.01 -10.61
CA GLU A 115 -12.54 -2.71 -11.92
C GLU A 115 -11.52 -2.84 -13.08
N GLY A 116 -10.22 -2.84 -12.78
CA GLY A 116 -9.14 -2.97 -13.78
C GLY A 116 -8.92 -1.73 -14.64
N ASN A 117 -9.63 -0.64 -14.35
CA ASN A 117 -9.52 0.64 -15.04
C ASN A 117 -8.22 1.40 -14.68
N ARG A 118 -7.58 1.07 -13.55
CA ARG A 118 -6.40 1.79 -13.07
C ARG A 118 -5.33 0.83 -12.59
N ASN A 119 -4.12 0.99 -13.12
CA ASN A 119 -2.92 0.34 -12.59
C ASN A 119 -2.30 1.23 -11.50
N ILE A 120 -2.04 0.65 -10.34
CA ILE A 120 -1.42 1.35 -9.21
C ILE A 120 0.09 1.13 -9.21
N LYS A 121 0.52 -0.12 -9.38
CA LYS A 121 1.95 -0.45 -9.43
C LYS A 121 2.17 -1.76 -10.16
N ARG A 122 3.24 -1.81 -10.96
CA ARG A 122 3.81 -3.03 -11.51
C ARG A 122 5.29 -3.12 -11.15
N VAL A 123 5.74 -4.32 -10.78
CA VAL A 123 7.15 -4.59 -10.48
C VAL A 123 7.55 -5.93 -11.09
N GLY A 124 8.71 -5.95 -11.77
CA GLY A 124 9.19 -7.12 -12.49
C GLY A 124 8.62 -7.22 -13.90
N THR A 125 8.90 -8.35 -14.57
CA THR A 125 8.43 -8.63 -15.93
C THR A 125 7.80 -10.01 -15.93
N LEU A 126 6.54 -10.10 -16.34
CA LEU A 126 5.86 -11.39 -16.46
C LEU A 126 6.53 -12.22 -17.56
N ASN A 127 6.95 -13.45 -17.23
CA ASN A 127 7.44 -14.41 -18.19
C ASN A 127 6.47 -15.59 -18.31
N GLU A 128 5.61 -15.55 -19.33
CA GLU A 128 4.58 -16.56 -19.57
C GLU A 128 5.14 -17.88 -20.13
N SER A 129 6.43 -17.92 -20.48
CA SER A 129 7.07 -19.11 -21.07
C SER A 129 7.64 -20.08 -20.04
N VAL A 130 7.66 -19.69 -18.75
CA VAL A 130 8.25 -20.51 -17.68
C VAL A 130 7.25 -21.58 -17.24
N PRO A 131 7.65 -22.87 -17.14
CA PRO A 131 6.80 -23.88 -16.54
C PRO A 131 6.62 -23.64 -15.04
N ASN A 132 5.45 -23.97 -14.49
CA ASN A 132 5.15 -23.93 -13.05
C ASN A 132 5.20 -22.52 -12.41
N VAL A 133 4.36 -21.61 -12.91
CA VAL A 133 4.13 -20.29 -12.29
C VAL A 133 3.03 -20.40 -11.23
N VAL A 134 3.32 -19.91 -10.02
CA VAL A 134 2.31 -19.78 -8.97
C VAL A 134 1.74 -18.37 -8.98
N ARG A 135 0.42 -18.25 -8.98
CA ARG A 135 -0.31 -16.99 -8.90
C ARG A 135 -1.02 -16.88 -7.55
N ILE A 136 -0.73 -15.81 -6.83
CA ILE A 136 -1.36 -15.49 -5.55
C ILE A 136 -2.12 -14.17 -5.72
N GLU A 137 -3.38 -14.18 -5.33
CA GLU A 137 -4.24 -13.00 -5.36
C GLU A 137 -4.74 -12.65 -3.97
N ARG A 138 -4.73 -11.36 -3.64
CA ARG A 138 -5.31 -10.81 -2.42
C ARG A 138 -6.08 -9.54 -2.75
N LEU A 139 -7.11 -9.28 -1.97
CA LEU A 139 -7.84 -8.02 -2.00
C LEU A 139 -7.22 -7.07 -0.97
N VAL A 140 -6.85 -5.88 -1.39
CA VAL A 140 -6.23 -4.84 -0.56
C VAL A 140 -6.91 -3.49 -0.80
N LEU A 141 -6.76 -2.56 0.14
CA LEU A 141 -7.17 -1.16 -0.01
C LEU A 141 -5.95 -0.31 -0.35
N SER A 142 -6.08 0.60 -1.31
CA SER A 142 -5.05 1.59 -1.64
C SER A 142 -5.69 2.81 -2.28
N SER A 143 -5.03 3.96 -2.14
CA SER A 143 -5.33 5.22 -2.84
C SER A 143 -4.16 5.58 -3.77
N ASN A 144 -4.28 6.68 -4.51
CA ASN A 144 -3.18 7.23 -5.32
C ASN A 144 -2.26 8.10 -4.47
N LEU A 145 -2.85 8.87 -3.57
CA LEU A 145 -2.14 9.78 -2.67
C LEU A 145 -2.37 9.35 -1.22
N GLU A 146 -1.38 9.62 -0.37
CA GLU A 146 -1.40 9.18 1.02
C GLU A 146 -2.05 10.22 1.93
N VAL A 147 -3.18 9.87 2.53
CA VAL A 147 -3.73 10.61 3.66
C VAL A 147 -2.95 10.24 4.92
N VAL A 148 -2.22 11.21 5.48
CA VAL A 148 -1.46 11.03 6.73
C VAL A 148 -2.32 11.30 7.97
N SER A 149 -3.37 12.12 7.85
CA SER A 149 -4.33 12.39 8.92
C SER A 149 -5.62 13.01 8.38
N SER A 150 -6.75 12.84 9.06
CA SER A 150 -8.04 13.39 8.61
C SER A 150 -9.02 13.67 9.75
N LEU A 151 -9.98 14.56 9.46
CA LEU A 151 -11.18 14.86 10.25
C LEU A 151 -12.43 14.48 9.45
N GLU A 152 -12.51 13.24 9.00
CA GLU A 152 -13.62 12.74 8.22
C GLU A 152 -14.89 12.53 9.09
N GLY A 153 -16.03 13.00 8.61
CA GLY A 153 -17.35 12.80 9.20
C GLY A 153 -17.58 13.50 10.54
N THR A 154 -16.57 14.23 11.04
CA THR A 154 -16.53 14.81 12.39
C THR A 154 -17.00 16.26 12.41
N ILE A 155 -16.69 17.03 11.38
CA ILE A 155 -17.08 18.43 11.28
C ILE A 155 -18.51 18.49 10.72
N ARG A 156 -19.45 18.76 11.61
CA ARG A 156 -20.87 18.88 11.32
C ARG A 156 -21.43 20.11 12.00
N ASP A 157 -22.45 20.69 11.40
CA ASP A 157 -23.15 21.81 12.01
C ASP A 157 -23.65 21.48 13.42
N ALA A 158 -23.23 22.31 14.37
CA ALA A 158 -23.60 22.24 15.78
C ALA A 158 -24.25 23.55 16.27
N GLY A 159 -24.56 24.49 15.34
CA GLY A 159 -25.13 25.80 15.65
C GLY A 159 -24.14 26.84 16.20
N GLU A 160 -22.90 26.43 16.53
CA GLU A 160 -21.82 27.29 16.98
C GLU A 160 -20.51 26.89 16.30
N SER A 161 -19.60 27.84 16.10
CA SER A 161 -18.24 27.56 15.62
C SER A 161 -17.44 26.87 16.72
N ARG A 162 -16.82 25.72 16.39
CA ARG A 162 -15.99 24.94 17.31
C ARG A 162 -14.69 24.54 16.60
N PRO A 163 -13.52 24.71 17.24
CA PRO A 163 -12.27 24.25 16.66
C PRO A 163 -12.17 22.73 16.73
N TYR A 164 -11.63 22.13 15.68
CA TYR A 164 -11.28 20.72 15.60
C TYR A 164 -9.78 20.60 15.38
N THR A 165 -9.15 19.61 16.00
CA THR A 165 -7.71 19.41 15.88
C THR A 165 -7.40 18.01 15.38
N LEU A 166 -6.38 17.93 14.53
CA LEU A 166 -5.75 16.67 14.11
C LEU A 166 -4.23 16.85 14.17
N THR A 167 -3.52 15.74 14.30
CA THR A 167 -2.06 15.72 14.27
C THR A 167 -1.55 14.83 13.14
N PHE A 168 -0.36 15.15 12.63
CA PHE A 168 0.36 14.32 11.65
C PHE A 168 1.87 14.53 11.81
N GLN A 169 2.66 13.53 11.44
CA GLN A 169 4.09 13.54 11.67
C GLN A 169 4.88 13.92 10.43
N THR A 170 5.93 14.72 10.61
CA THR A 170 6.92 15.03 9.57
C THR A 170 8.34 14.96 10.13
N SER A 171 9.28 14.69 9.24
CA SER A 171 10.72 14.74 9.44
C SER A 171 11.39 15.44 8.26
N ALA A 172 12.67 15.81 8.40
CA ALA A 172 13.50 16.37 7.33
C ALA A 172 13.44 15.52 6.05
N GLY A 173 13.61 14.20 6.19
CA GLY A 173 13.56 13.26 5.07
C GLY A 173 12.17 13.20 4.41
N SER A 174 11.09 13.29 5.20
CA SER A 174 9.74 13.31 4.63
C SER A 174 9.47 14.61 3.84
N ILE A 175 9.93 15.77 4.34
CA ILE A 175 9.74 17.07 3.69
C ILE A 175 10.63 17.20 2.45
N GLU A 176 11.78 16.52 2.41
CA GLU A 176 12.61 16.44 1.20
C GLU A 176 11.91 15.67 0.07
N ASN A 177 11.13 14.63 0.42
CA ASN A 177 10.52 13.72 -0.55
C ASN A 177 9.06 14.06 -0.92
N TYR A 178 8.34 14.78 -0.06
CA TYR A 178 6.91 15.04 -0.21
C TYR A 178 6.55 16.50 0.12
N ASP A 179 5.58 17.01 -0.63
CA ASP A 179 4.84 18.22 -0.33
C ASP A 179 3.56 17.84 0.43
N TYR A 180 3.15 18.67 1.38
CA TYR A 180 1.97 18.40 2.21
C TYR A 180 0.84 19.36 1.87
N TYR A 181 -0.37 18.82 1.72
CA TYR A 181 -1.55 19.59 1.34
C TYR A 181 -2.67 19.41 2.36
N ILE A 182 -3.40 20.49 2.59
CA ILE A 182 -4.74 20.44 3.18
C ILE A 182 -5.74 20.30 2.03
N LEU A 183 -6.44 19.16 1.98
CA LEU A 183 -7.60 18.97 1.10
C LEU A 183 -8.88 19.11 1.92
N VAL A 184 -9.68 20.13 1.59
CA VAL A 184 -11.00 20.34 2.19
C VAL A 184 -12.08 19.83 1.25
N VAL A 185 -12.93 18.92 1.73
CA VAL A 185 -14.17 18.51 1.07
C VAL A 185 -15.32 19.20 1.78
N ASN A 186 -15.81 20.29 1.20
CA ASN A 186 -16.82 21.13 1.79
C ASN A 186 -18.23 20.74 1.32
N ARG A 187 -19.15 20.60 2.27
CA ARG A 187 -20.57 20.36 2.04
C ARG A 187 -21.37 21.46 2.72
N ARG A 188 -21.28 22.66 2.14
CA ARG A 188 -22.10 23.86 2.44
C ARG A 188 -21.66 24.77 3.60
N TYR A 189 -20.41 24.69 4.07
CA TYR A 189 -19.89 25.75 4.95
C TYR A 189 -19.61 27.01 4.15
N ASP A 190 -19.92 28.16 4.76
CA ASP A 190 -19.68 29.49 4.18
C ASP A 190 -18.20 29.91 4.28
N SER A 191 -17.47 29.46 5.31
CA SER A 191 -16.04 29.74 5.48
C SER A 191 -15.40 28.81 6.49
N VAL A 192 -14.07 28.69 6.40
CA VAL A 192 -13.23 27.95 7.35
C VAL A 192 -11.88 28.63 7.49
N ASN A 193 -11.33 28.64 8.70
CA ASN A 193 -9.92 28.94 8.93
C ASN A 193 -9.19 27.65 9.30
N ILE A 194 -8.07 27.37 8.63
CA ILE A 194 -7.22 26.23 8.93
C ILE A 194 -5.79 26.72 9.17
N ASP A 195 -5.29 26.43 10.37
CA ASP A 195 -3.95 26.78 10.80
C ASP A 195 -3.11 25.52 11.01
N VAL A 196 -1.85 25.55 10.57
CA VAL A 196 -0.85 24.49 10.79
C VAL A 196 0.26 25.06 11.66
N ASN A 197 0.48 24.46 12.83
CA ASN A 197 1.45 24.94 13.84
C ASN A 197 1.29 26.44 14.15
N GLY A 198 0.05 26.93 14.14
CA GLY A 198 -0.29 28.34 14.38
C GLY A 198 -0.15 29.28 13.16
N ASN A 199 0.28 28.79 12.01
CA ASN A 199 0.36 29.55 10.76
C ASN A 199 -0.89 29.32 9.91
N ASN A 200 -1.50 30.39 9.41
CA ASN A 200 -2.72 30.28 8.59
C ASN A 200 -2.41 29.74 7.19
N VAL A 201 -3.04 28.62 6.84
CA VAL A 201 -2.91 27.98 5.52
C VAL A 201 -4.17 28.18 4.69
N VAL A 202 -5.35 27.97 5.28
CA VAL A 202 -6.63 28.27 4.64
C VAL A 202 -7.29 29.42 5.38
N ASN A 203 -7.59 30.49 4.66
CA ASN A 203 -8.34 31.62 5.16
C ASN A 203 -9.83 31.46 4.84
N SER A 204 -10.68 32.06 5.67
CA SER A 204 -12.12 32.20 5.50
C SER A 204 -12.59 32.60 4.10
N SER A 205 -11.79 33.37 3.35
CA SER A 205 -12.11 33.79 1.98
C SER A 205 -11.92 32.72 0.91
N HIS A 206 -11.20 31.63 1.19
CA HIS A 206 -10.92 30.58 0.20
C HIS A 206 -12.08 29.60 0.00
N ILE A 207 -13.04 29.57 0.93
CA ILE A 207 -14.20 28.68 0.90
C ILE A 207 -15.48 29.51 0.90
N ASN A 208 -16.46 29.04 0.14
CA ASN A 208 -17.86 29.43 0.21
C ASN A 208 -18.75 28.19 0.04
N VAL A 209 -20.07 28.36 0.10
CA VAL A 209 -21.07 27.27 -0.01
C VAL A 209 -20.90 26.43 -1.28
N ASP A 210 -20.45 27.03 -2.38
CA ASP A 210 -20.31 26.38 -3.68
C ASP A 210 -18.93 25.72 -3.87
N THR A 211 -17.94 26.05 -3.03
CA THR A 211 -16.65 25.36 -3.00
C THR A 211 -16.89 23.91 -2.57
N LYS A 212 -16.63 22.95 -3.48
CA LYS A 212 -16.76 21.51 -3.18
C LYS A 212 -15.46 20.92 -2.65
N GLU A 213 -14.36 21.22 -3.33
CA GLU A 213 -13.02 20.74 -2.99
C GLU A 213 -12.04 21.91 -3.05
N LEU A 214 -11.12 21.97 -2.10
CA LEU A 214 -10.04 22.95 -2.07
C LEU A 214 -8.75 22.26 -1.62
N PRO A 215 -7.81 21.98 -2.54
CA PRO A 215 -6.44 21.66 -2.18
C PRO A 215 -5.66 22.95 -1.89
N MET A 216 -4.96 22.98 -0.75
CA MET A 216 -4.06 24.07 -0.38
C MET A 216 -2.73 23.49 0.10
N GLU A 217 -1.64 23.92 -0.53
CA GLU A 217 -0.29 23.52 -0.13
C GLU A 217 0.07 24.13 1.23
N ILE A 218 0.67 23.31 2.10
CA ILE A 218 1.25 23.77 3.35
C ILE A 218 2.68 24.18 3.07
N ASN A 219 3.01 25.43 3.37
CA ASN A 219 4.39 25.90 3.25
C ASN A 219 5.31 25.04 4.14
N GLU A 220 6.39 24.50 3.58
CA GLU A 220 7.35 23.65 4.29
C GLU A 220 7.90 24.31 5.58
N THR A 221 8.00 25.65 5.61
CA THR A 221 8.46 26.40 6.79
C THR A 221 7.49 26.35 7.98
N TYR A 222 6.26 25.90 7.77
CA TYR A 222 5.27 25.73 8.84
C TYR A 222 5.36 24.33 9.47
N LEU A 223 6.11 23.41 8.87
CA LEU A 223 6.21 22.02 9.29
C LEU A 223 7.44 21.80 10.16
N GLU A 224 7.33 20.87 11.10
CA GLU A 224 8.46 20.38 11.87
C GLU A 224 9.42 19.58 10.97
N ASN A 225 10.70 19.93 10.96
CA ASN A 225 11.67 19.45 9.96
C ASN A 225 12.95 18.85 10.57
N GLU A 226 12.84 18.29 11.77
CA GLU A 226 13.94 17.63 12.47
C GLU A 226 14.27 16.24 11.86
N GLU A 227 15.40 15.64 12.23
CA GLU A 227 15.80 14.31 11.74
C GLU A 227 14.78 13.22 12.13
N ASP A 228 14.30 13.26 13.37
CA ASP A 228 13.25 12.37 13.88
C ASP A 228 11.85 12.94 13.60
N PHE A 229 10.87 12.05 13.40
CA PHE A 229 9.48 12.46 13.22
C PHE A 229 8.94 13.26 14.40
N GLN A 230 8.40 14.45 14.12
CA GLN A 230 7.75 15.33 15.07
C GLN A 230 6.27 15.54 14.71
N ASP A 231 5.44 15.79 15.72
CA ASP A 231 4.02 16.03 15.54
C ASP A 231 3.75 17.48 15.11
N ASN A 232 3.04 17.63 14.00
CA ASN A 232 2.42 18.89 13.58
C ASN A 232 0.96 18.91 14.03
N ILE A 233 0.46 20.09 14.37
CA ILE A 233 -0.93 20.29 14.81
C ILE A 233 -1.66 21.12 13.76
N VAL A 234 -2.76 20.57 13.25
CA VAL A 234 -3.69 21.30 12.38
C VAL A 234 -4.94 21.64 13.18
N THR A 235 -5.31 22.92 13.19
CA THR A 235 -6.53 23.42 13.82
C THR A 235 -7.48 23.92 12.76
N VAL A 236 -8.69 23.36 12.74
CA VAL A 236 -9.76 23.69 11.79
C VAL A 236 -10.87 24.40 12.55
N THR A 237 -11.14 25.65 12.18
CA THR A 237 -12.17 26.50 12.79
C THR A 237 -13.21 26.88 11.72
N PRO A 238 -14.27 26.08 11.54
CA PRO A 238 -15.33 26.36 10.58
C PRO A 238 -16.35 27.35 11.13
N VAL A 239 -16.94 28.17 10.28
CA VAL A 239 -18.04 29.08 10.65
C VAL A 239 -19.36 28.48 10.20
N SER A 240 -20.22 28.17 11.17
CA SER A 240 -21.43 27.34 10.99
C SER A 240 -22.42 27.92 9.97
N THR A 241 -22.84 27.05 9.06
CA THR A 241 -24.01 27.20 8.18
C THR A 241 -24.95 26.03 8.49
N SER A 242 -26.26 26.28 8.55
CA SER A 242 -27.21 25.26 9.00
C SER A 242 -27.18 23.99 8.12
N GLY A 243 -26.97 22.83 8.74
CA GLY A 243 -26.92 21.54 8.07
C GLY A 243 -25.68 21.31 7.20
N ALA A 244 -24.61 22.09 7.39
CA ALA A 244 -23.34 21.90 6.71
C ALA A 244 -22.51 20.75 7.31
N SER A 245 -21.64 20.15 6.48
CA SER A 245 -20.59 19.22 6.92
C SER A 245 -19.32 19.47 6.12
N MET A 246 -18.18 19.06 6.66
CA MET A 246 -16.88 19.24 6.03
C MET A 246 -15.97 18.08 6.42
N ASP A 247 -15.13 17.66 5.50
CA ASP A 247 -14.00 16.79 5.83
C ASP A 247 -12.72 17.52 5.47
N VAL A 248 -11.70 17.33 6.32
CA VAL A 248 -10.36 17.89 6.10
C VAL A 248 -9.36 16.75 6.13
N TYR A 249 -8.52 16.69 5.12
CA TYR A 249 -7.48 15.69 4.97
C TYR A 249 -6.12 16.38 4.88
N VAL A 250 -5.13 15.83 5.59
CA VAL A 250 -3.72 16.13 5.34
C VAL A 250 -3.19 15.06 4.42
N VAL A 251 -2.71 15.48 3.26
CA VAL A 251 -2.27 14.59 2.19
C VAL A 251 -0.77 14.79 1.97
N ALA A 252 0.00 13.71 2.07
CA ALA A 252 1.40 13.70 1.65
C ALA A 252 1.47 13.32 0.17
N VAL A 253 2.13 14.16 -0.61
CA VAL A 253 2.15 14.09 -2.06
C VAL A 253 3.60 14.09 -2.53
N PRO A 254 4.04 13.17 -3.41
CA PRO A 254 5.40 13.23 -3.95
C PRO A 254 5.68 14.60 -4.58
N LYS A 255 6.89 15.13 -4.41
CA LYS A 255 7.26 16.40 -5.06
C LYS A 255 7.02 16.34 -6.56
N ASP A 256 6.72 17.50 -7.14
CA ASP A 256 6.37 17.70 -8.55
C ASP A 256 5.01 17.11 -9.00
N THR A 257 4.19 16.60 -8.08
CA THR A 257 2.81 16.19 -8.39
C THR A 257 1.96 17.41 -8.71
N SER A 258 1.09 17.32 -9.71
CA SER A 258 0.25 18.47 -10.10
C SER A 258 -0.89 18.70 -9.11
N ASN A 259 -1.18 19.96 -8.78
CA ASN A 259 -2.30 20.32 -7.90
C ASN A 259 -3.66 19.80 -8.40
N THR A 260 -3.82 19.57 -9.71
CA THR A 260 -5.06 18.99 -10.26
C THR A 260 -5.26 17.52 -9.91
N GLU A 261 -4.21 16.84 -9.45
CA GLU A 261 -4.26 15.44 -9.00
C GLU A 261 -4.62 15.33 -7.51
N ILE A 262 -4.63 16.45 -6.77
CA ILE A 262 -4.93 16.49 -5.33
C ILE A 262 -6.43 16.66 -5.15
N THR A 263 -7.15 15.55 -5.36
CA THR A 263 -8.62 15.47 -5.31
C THR A 263 -9.08 14.39 -4.36
N TYR A 264 -10.35 14.45 -3.95
CA TYR A 264 -10.93 13.42 -3.08
C TYR A 264 -10.83 12.01 -3.70
N ASP A 265 -11.15 11.89 -4.99
CA ASP A 265 -11.10 10.61 -5.73
C ASP A 265 -9.70 9.95 -5.73
N ASN A 266 -8.63 10.74 -5.61
CA ASN A 266 -7.25 10.26 -5.59
C ASN A 266 -6.76 9.90 -4.18
N ILE A 267 -7.39 10.44 -3.13
CA ILE A 267 -7.08 10.09 -1.74
C ILE A 267 -8.01 9.02 -1.18
N GLU A 268 -9.19 8.81 -1.78
CA GLU A 268 -10.17 7.82 -1.35
C GLU A 268 -9.61 6.38 -1.52
N PRO A 269 -9.54 5.59 -0.44
CA PRO A 269 -9.11 4.21 -0.52
C PRO A 269 -10.08 3.36 -1.35
N ASN A 270 -9.56 2.72 -2.38
CA ASN A 270 -10.33 1.84 -3.26
C ASN A 270 -9.87 0.39 -3.11
N TYR A 271 -10.79 -0.55 -3.35
CA TYR A 271 -10.44 -1.97 -3.42
C TYR A 271 -9.58 -2.26 -4.64
N CYS A 272 -8.47 -2.95 -4.39
CA CYS A 272 -7.45 -3.27 -5.37
C CYS A 272 -7.14 -4.77 -5.34
N ARG A 273 -6.91 -5.34 -6.54
CA ARG A 273 -6.37 -6.67 -6.72
C ARG A 273 -4.85 -6.60 -6.62
N PHE A 274 -4.31 -7.28 -5.62
CA PHE A 274 -2.88 -7.53 -5.47
C PHE A 274 -2.58 -8.90 -6.06
N ILE A 275 -1.96 -8.94 -7.24
CA ILE A 275 -1.64 -10.17 -7.95
C ILE A 275 -0.13 -10.35 -7.97
N PHE A 276 0.32 -11.47 -7.41
CA PHE A 276 1.73 -11.83 -7.32
C PHE A 276 1.97 -13.15 -8.03
N TYR A 277 2.86 -13.12 -9.03
CA TYR A 277 3.34 -14.28 -9.74
C TYR A 277 4.76 -14.59 -9.30
N ILE A 278 5.06 -15.85 -9.04
CA ILE A 278 6.39 -16.33 -8.65
C ILE A 278 6.74 -17.62 -9.40
N TRP A 279 8.00 -17.74 -9.79
CA TRP A 279 8.57 -18.95 -10.40
C TRP A 279 10.04 -19.10 -10.04
N THR A 280 10.59 -20.30 -10.21
CA THR A 280 12.02 -20.57 -10.06
C THR A 280 12.79 -20.19 -11.33
N VAL A 281 14.02 -19.69 -11.16
CA VAL A 281 14.96 -19.36 -12.25
C VAL A 281 16.15 -20.31 -12.29
#